data_AF-A0AA38N310-F1
#
_entry.id   AF-A0AA38N310-F1
#
_cell.length_a   1.000
_cell.length_b   1.000
_cell.length_c   1.000
_cell.angle_alpha   90.00
_cell.angle_beta   90.00
_cell.angle_gamma   90.00
#
_symmetry.space_group_name_H-M   'P 1'
#
loop_
_entity.id
_entity.type
_entity.pdbx_description
1 polymer ?
#
loop_
_entity_poly.entity_id
_entity_poly.type
_entity_poly.pdbx_seq_one_letter_code
_entity_poly.pdbx_strand_id
1 'polypeptide(L)'
;MPKEVESRLEKRIRKFLWDDKTLARINKETIYAPIEEGGRQLLDLLARNEAILVTWLQGYLNLNEKRATWTFVADAILTHHVPSKYTNLEEREKINVFLQSWNSNTSKLPKDLRNMISIAKKYGARLEGLTFSREILRQMPIWLHSEAKNAHKLRNSKESRCLRQNHNVKTVGDIEAQVNKTRTPRHGRRRNCRCMACEAARTENHCEAPYRCFAKAKELLQTLPEKWNPLSILPEDHEPEELHPPDVNEGTTFDHRITTRGSLADAFRIFTQGETSNAIPRTTWDPQPANTKVEVYTDGSCQHNGSDEARAGAGVYYSEGDALNKAIRIPEYLPQTNQTGEIISITTAAADVDPNHSL
;
A
#
# COMPACT_ATOMS: atom_id res chain seq x y z
N MET A 1 -24.46 12.33 -4.09
CA MET A 1 -25.59 13.10 -4.66
C MET A 1 -26.08 12.42 -5.95
N PRO A 2 -27.38 12.41 -6.31
CA PRO A 2 -27.82 11.96 -7.64
C PRO A 2 -27.25 12.85 -8.76
N LYS A 3 -26.87 12.25 -9.89
CA LYS A 3 -26.24 12.96 -11.03
C LYS A 3 -27.10 14.11 -11.57
N GLU A 4 -28.42 13.91 -11.62
CA GLU A 4 -29.36 14.95 -12.09
C GLU A 4 -29.33 16.20 -11.19
N VAL A 5 -29.22 16.01 -9.87
CA VAL A 5 -29.14 17.10 -8.91
C VAL A 5 -27.79 17.82 -9.03
N GLU A 6 -26.70 17.06 -9.13
CA GLU A 6 -25.34 17.59 -9.35
C GLU A 6 -25.30 18.44 -10.63
N SER A 7 -25.74 17.90 -11.77
CA SER A 7 -25.79 18.62 -13.05
C SER A 7 -26.69 19.86 -12.98
N ARG A 8 -27.82 19.80 -12.26
CA ARG A 8 -28.71 20.96 -12.09
C ARG A 8 -28.04 22.06 -11.26
N LEU A 9 -27.33 21.71 -10.19
CA LEU A 9 -26.60 22.67 -9.36
C LEU A 9 -25.42 23.28 -10.14
N GLU A 10 -24.66 22.47 -10.87
CA GLU A 10 -23.56 22.95 -11.71
C GLU A 10 -24.05 23.95 -12.77
N LYS A 11 -25.18 23.66 -13.42
CA LYS A 11 -25.84 24.61 -14.35
C LYS A 11 -26.25 25.91 -13.66
N ARG A 12 -26.82 25.84 -12.45
CA ARG A 12 -27.21 27.03 -11.68
C ARG A 12 -26.00 27.88 -11.28
N ILE A 13 -24.93 27.24 -10.82
CA ILE A 13 -23.67 27.92 -10.47
C ILE A 13 -23.09 28.64 -11.69
N ARG A 14 -23.03 27.97 -12.84
CA ARG A 14 -22.55 28.57 -14.10
C ARG A 14 -23.41 29.75 -14.54
N LYS A 15 -24.74 29.58 -14.49
CA LYS A 15 -25.70 30.62 -14.86
C LYS A 15 -25.54 31.87 -13.98
N PHE A 16 -25.37 31.67 -12.67
CA PHE A 16 -25.10 32.74 -11.72
C PHE A 16 -23.75 33.44 -11.97
N LEU A 17 -22.67 32.67 -12.18
CA LEU A 17 -21.34 33.23 -12.37
C LEU A 17 -21.22 34.11 -13.62
N TRP A 18 -21.96 33.74 -14.68
CA TRP A 18 -21.90 34.40 -15.97
C TRP A 18 -23.07 35.33 -16.25
N ASP A 19 -23.94 35.60 -15.28
CA ASP A 19 -25.11 36.48 -15.42
C ASP A 19 -25.95 36.12 -16.66
N ASP A 20 -26.35 34.84 -16.74
CA ASP A 20 -27.13 34.24 -17.81
C ASP A 20 -26.46 34.21 -19.20
N LYS A 21 -25.20 34.65 -19.32
CA LYS A 21 -24.44 34.59 -20.57
C LYS A 21 -24.10 33.14 -20.92
N THR A 22 -24.27 32.79 -22.20
CA THR A 22 -24.02 31.44 -22.72
C THR A 22 -22.53 31.13 -22.92
N LEU A 23 -21.70 32.15 -23.13
CA LEU A 23 -20.25 32.00 -23.29
C LEU A 23 -19.51 32.19 -21.95
N ALA A 24 -18.94 31.10 -21.43
CA ALA A 24 -17.96 31.17 -20.36
C ALA A 24 -16.64 31.74 -20.93
N ARG A 25 -16.14 32.82 -20.32
CA ARG A 25 -14.88 33.47 -20.76
C ARG A 25 -13.64 32.86 -20.13
N ILE A 26 -13.82 32.07 -19.07
CA ILE A 26 -12.76 31.42 -18.28
C ILE A 26 -13.15 29.95 -18.17
N ASN A 27 -12.17 29.05 -18.27
CA ASN A 27 -12.38 27.61 -18.08
C ASN A 27 -12.77 27.29 -16.62
N LYS A 28 -13.18 26.06 -16.34
CA LYS A 28 -13.70 25.70 -15.02
C LYS A 28 -12.57 25.59 -13.99
N GLU A 29 -11.45 25.05 -14.43
CA GLU A 29 -10.27 24.76 -13.65
C GLU A 29 -9.72 26.03 -13.00
N THR A 30 -9.59 27.12 -13.77
CA THR A 30 -9.17 28.43 -13.27
C THR A 30 -10.18 29.03 -12.30
N ILE A 31 -11.49 28.83 -12.52
CA ILE A 31 -12.52 29.38 -11.60
C ILE A 31 -12.51 28.65 -10.25
N TYR A 32 -12.23 27.34 -10.26
CA TYR A 32 -12.13 26.53 -9.04
C TYR A 32 -10.85 26.79 -8.26
N ALA A 33 -9.79 27.26 -8.91
CA ALA A 33 -8.51 27.56 -8.27
C ALA A 33 -8.64 28.60 -7.14
N PRO A 34 -7.72 28.60 -6.17
CA PRO A 34 -7.65 29.61 -5.11
C PRO A 34 -7.56 31.04 -5.65
N ILE A 35 -7.97 32.02 -4.83
CA ILE A 35 -7.96 33.44 -5.22
C ILE A 35 -6.52 33.92 -5.48
N GLU A 36 -5.57 33.38 -4.72
CA GLU A 36 -4.14 33.67 -4.77
C GLU A 36 -3.51 33.23 -6.11
N GLU A 37 -4.09 32.21 -6.76
CA GLU A 37 -3.67 31.72 -8.07
C GLU A 37 -4.45 32.39 -9.23
N GLY A 38 -5.17 33.48 -8.93
CA GLY A 38 -6.01 34.20 -9.90
C GLY A 38 -7.36 33.53 -10.18
N GLY A 39 -7.74 32.55 -9.36
CA GLY A 39 -9.04 31.89 -9.43
C GLY A 39 -10.14 32.61 -8.65
N ARG A 40 -11.28 31.93 -8.47
CA ARG A 40 -12.43 32.44 -7.71
C ARG A 40 -12.81 31.56 -6.51
N GLN A 41 -12.04 30.50 -6.25
CA GLN A 41 -12.28 29.54 -5.19
C GLN A 41 -13.71 28.97 -5.22
N LEU A 42 -14.25 28.78 -6.43
CA LEU A 42 -15.59 28.27 -6.60
C LEU A 42 -15.63 26.78 -6.27
N LEU A 43 -16.69 26.34 -5.60
CA LEU A 43 -16.86 24.94 -5.22
C LEU A 43 -16.96 24.01 -6.44
N ASP A 44 -15.99 23.10 -6.57
CA ASP A 44 -16.10 21.95 -7.47
C ASP A 44 -16.97 20.86 -6.84
N LEU A 45 -18.24 20.80 -7.26
CA LEU A 45 -19.21 19.81 -6.77
C LEU A 45 -18.83 18.37 -7.13
N LEU A 46 -18.22 18.16 -8.30
CA LEU A 46 -17.84 16.83 -8.75
C LEU A 46 -16.70 16.32 -7.89
N ALA A 47 -15.61 17.10 -7.76
CA ALA A 47 -14.47 16.75 -6.92
C ALA A 47 -14.89 16.52 -5.47
N ARG A 48 -15.79 17.36 -4.93
CA ARG A 48 -16.35 17.16 -3.58
C ARG A 48 -17.11 15.84 -3.44
N ASN A 49 -17.98 15.50 -4.40
CA ASN A 49 -18.75 14.25 -4.34
C ASN A 49 -17.84 13.02 -4.46
N GLU A 50 -16.78 13.10 -5.27
CA GLU A 50 -15.78 12.04 -5.38
C GLU A 50 -14.95 11.92 -4.10
N ALA A 51 -14.56 13.03 -3.47
CA ALA A 51 -13.86 13.03 -2.19
C ALA A 51 -14.69 12.40 -1.05
N ILE A 52 -16.02 12.62 -1.05
CA ILE A 52 -16.92 11.91 -0.13
C ILE A 52 -16.81 10.40 -0.37
N LEU A 53 -16.90 9.92 -1.62
CA LEU A 53 -16.77 8.50 -1.93
C LEU A 53 -15.38 7.94 -1.57
N VAL A 54 -14.31 8.72 -1.70
CA VAL A 54 -12.97 8.36 -1.23
C VAL A 54 -12.95 8.19 0.29
N THR A 55 -13.65 9.03 1.04
CA THR A 55 -13.77 8.89 2.51
C THR A 55 -14.51 7.60 2.89
N TRP A 56 -15.56 7.24 2.14
CA TRP A 56 -16.25 5.95 2.32
C TRP A 56 -15.34 4.76 1.99
N LEU A 57 -14.56 4.88 0.91
CA LEU A 57 -13.58 3.86 0.53
C LEU A 57 -12.51 3.69 1.60
N GLN A 58 -11.97 4.79 2.15
CA GLN A 58 -11.03 4.74 3.27
C GLN A 58 -11.63 4.02 4.48
N GLY A 59 -12.89 4.34 4.82
CA GLY A 59 -13.61 3.64 5.89
C GLY A 59 -13.82 2.15 5.61
N TYR A 60 -14.03 1.76 4.35
CA TYR A 60 -14.17 0.36 3.94
C TYR A 60 -12.84 -0.41 3.98
N LEU A 61 -11.75 0.22 3.57
CA LEU A 61 -10.39 -0.34 3.58
C LEU A 61 -9.74 -0.29 4.96
N ASN A 62 -10.40 0.31 5.95
CA ASN A 62 -9.96 0.24 7.33
C ASN A 62 -10.30 -1.15 7.92
N LEU A 63 -9.33 -2.06 7.85
CA LEU A 63 -9.47 -3.47 8.22
C LEU A 63 -9.00 -3.80 9.65
N ASN A 64 -8.71 -2.79 10.47
CA ASN A 64 -8.30 -2.97 11.87
C ASN A 64 -9.49 -3.04 12.83
N GLU A 65 -9.23 -3.00 14.14
CA GLU A 65 -10.26 -3.06 15.19
C GLU A 65 -11.29 -1.93 15.13
N LYS A 66 -10.94 -0.79 14.51
CA LYS A 66 -11.83 0.37 14.30
C LYS A 66 -12.68 0.23 13.03
N ARG A 67 -12.74 -0.96 12.44
CA ARG A 67 -13.53 -1.25 11.24
C ARG A 67 -15.01 -0.97 11.46
N ALA A 68 -15.59 -0.14 10.59
CA ALA A 68 -16.99 0.26 10.72
C ALA A 68 -17.96 -0.89 10.43
N THR A 69 -19.04 -1.00 11.22
CA THR A 69 -19.99 -2.13 11.14
C THR A 69 -20.63 -2.32 9.76
N TRP A 70 -20.91 -1.22 9.05
CA TRP A 70 -21.52 -1.28 7.72
C TRP A 70 -20.62 -2.01 6.69
N THR A 71 -19.30 -2.06 6.93
CA THR A 71 -18.35 -2.69 6.01
C THR A 71 -18.48 -4.22 5.98
N PHE A 72 -18.93 -4.84 7.07
CA PHE A 72 -19.24 -6.28 7.10
C PHE A 72 -20.48 -6.60 6.25
N VAL A 73 -21.48 -5.71 6.26
CA VAL A 73 -22.64 -5.83 5.38
C VAL A 73 -22.23 -5.63 3.93
N ALA A 74 -21.34 -4.66 3.66
CA ALA A 74 -20.79 -4.45 2.33
C ALA A 74 -20.03 -5.70 1.82
N ASP A 75 -19.18 -6.32 2.64
CA ASP A 75 -18.50 -7.58 2.30
C ASP A 75 -19.50 -8.68 1.93
N ALA A 76 -20.54 -8.89 2.74
CA ALA A 76 -21.57 -9.89 2.48
C ALA A 76 -22.28 -9.64 1.14
N ILE A 77 -22.65 -8.38 0.85
CA ILE A 77 -23.29 -8.01 -0.43
C ILE A 77 -22.33 -8.27 -1.60
N LEU A 78 -21.05 -7.91 -1.47
CA LEU A 78 -20.04 -8.11 -2.50
C LEU A 78 -19.79 -9.60 -2.78
N THR A 79 -19.74 -10.40 -1.72
CA THR A 79 -19.55 -11.85 -1.76
C THR A 79 -20.75 -12.59 -2.33
N HIS A 80 -21.97 -12.09 -2.09
CA HIS A 80 -23.20 -12.66 -2.65
C HIS A 80 -23.29 -12.44 -4.17
N HIS A 81 -22.83 -11.29 -4.66
CA HIS A 81 -22.95 -10.89 -6.06
C HIS A 81 -21.71 -11.23 -6.92
N VAL A 82 -21.10 -12.40 -6.75
CA VAL A 82 -19.94 -12.79 -7.57
C VAL A 82 -20.33 -13.23 -9.00
N PRO A 83 -19.48 -13.00 -10.02
CA PRO A 83 -19.63 -13.59 -11.34
C PRO A 83 -19.63 -15.13 -11.34
N SER A 84 -20.22 -15.73 -12.38
CA SER A 84 -20.39 -17.18 -12.51
C SER A 84 -19.09 -17.98 -12.44
N LYS A 85 -17.97 -17.41 -12.90
CA LYS A 85 -16.63 -18.02 -12.80
C LYS A 85 -16.16 -18.26 -11.35
N TYR A 86 -16.79 -17.61 -10.37
CA TYR A 86 -16.45 -17.71 -8.95
C TYR A 86 -17.55 -18.41 -8.12
N THR A 87 -18.59 -18.98 -8.75
CA THR A 87 -19.68 -19.66 -8.02
C THR A 87 -19.19 -20.91 -7.27
N ASN A 88 -18.13 -21.56 -7.76
CA ASN A 88 -17.51 -22.73 -7.11
C ASN A 88 -16.63 -22.36 -5.88
N LEU A 89 -16.53 -21.08 -5.55
CA LEU A 89 -15.84 -20.61 -4.35
C LEU A 89 -16.77 -20.69 -3.14
N GLU A 90 -16.27 -21.27 -2.06
CA GLU A 90 -16.99 -21.31 -0.79
C GLU A 90 -17.06 -19.89 -0.21
N GLU A 91 -18.14 -19.57 0.49
CA GLU A 91 -18.35 -18.22 1.02
C GLU A 91 -17.25 -17.78 1.98
N ARG A 92 -16.75 -18.69 2.83
CA ARG A 92 -15.63 -18.44 3.75
C ARG A 92 -14.30 -18.10 3.07
N GLU A 93 -14.15 -18.37 1.77
CA GLU A 93 -12.94 -18.04 1.01
C GLU A 93 -13.00 -16.62 0.45
N LYS A 94 -14.17 -15.97 0.47
CA LYS A 94 -14.39 -14.62 -0.06
C LYS A 94 -14.37 -13.64 1.10
N ILE A 95 -13.17 -13.16 1.42
CA ILE A 95 -12.91 -12.28 2.57
C ILE A 95 -13.06 -10.82 2.15
N ASN A 96 -12.29 -10.37 1.15
CA ASN A 96 -12.32 -8.97 0.72
C ASN A 96 -11.89 -8.83 -0.75
N VAL A 97 -12.63 -8.03 -1.50
CA VAL A 97 -12.43 -7.81 -2.94
C VAL A 97 -11.14 -7.06 -3.28
N PHE A 98 -10.55 -6.30 -2.35
CA PHE A 98 -9.30 -5.57 -2.56
C PHE A 98 -8.04 -6.35 -2.13
N LEU A 99 -8.21 -7.44 -1.38
CA LEU A 99 -7.10 -8.29 -0.94
C LEU A 99 -6.95 -9.57 -1.78
N GLN A 100 -7.95 -9.85 -2.61
CA GLN A 100 -8.06 -11.12 -3.34
C GLN A 100 -8.33 -10.90 -4.82
N SER A 101 -8.03 -11.91 -5.61
CA SER A 101 -8.15 -11.93 -7.07
C SER A 101 -9.59 -12.15 -7.60
N TRP A 102 -10.57 -12.38 -6.72
CA TRP A 102 -11.98 -12.46 -7.10
C TRP A 102 -12.62 -11.07 -7.11
N ASN A 103 -13.74 -10.93 -7.82
CA ASN A 103 -14.47 -9.67 -7.88
C ASN A 103 -15.98 -9.87 -7.84
N SER A 104 -16.70 -8.76 -7.64
CA SER A 104 -18.17 -8.74 -7.61
C SER A 104 -18.75 -8.17 -8.91
N ASN A 105 -19.94 -8.60 -9.26
CA ASN A 105 -20.70 -8.11 -10.40
C ASN A 105 -21.28 -6.73 -10.09
N THR A 106 -20.54 -5.71 -10.50
CA THR A 106 -20.87 -4.29 -10.26
C THR A 106 -22.28 -3.88 -10.69
N SER A 107 -22.87 -4.50 -11.73
CA SER A 107 -24.22 -4.15 -12.20
C SER A 107 -25.34 -4.59 -11.24
N LYS A 108 -25.09 -5.62 -10.42
CA LYS A 108 -26.03 -6.14 -9.43
C LYS A 108 -25.84 -5.49 -8.05
N LEU A 109 -24.77 -4.74 -7.85
CA LEU A 109 -24.50 -4.07 -6.58
C LEU A 109 -25.43 -2.87 -6.37
N PRO A 110 -25.78 -2.56 -5.11
CA PRO A 110 -26.37 -1.27 -4.73
C PRO A 110 -25.54 -0.10 -5.24
N LYS A 111 -26.22 1.03 -5.49
CA LYS A 111 -25.62 2.22 -6.11
C LYS A 111 -24.38 2.71 -5.36
N ASP A 112 -24.41 2.72 -4.03
CA ASP A 112 -23.30 3.25 -3.23
C ASP A 112 -22.05 2.37 -3.31
N LEU A 113 -22.19 1.05 -3.18
CA LEU A 113 -21.07 0.12 -3.35
C LEU A 113 -20.50 0.14 -4.77
N ARG A 114 -21.37 0.26 -5.78
CA ARG A 114 -20.95 0.41 -7.19
C ARG A 114 -20.11 1.68 -7.36
N ASN A 115 -20.56 2.79 -6.81
CA ASN A 115 -19.85 4.07 -6.89
C ASN A 115 -18.51 4.00 -6.13
N MET A 116 -18.48 3.40 -4.94
CA MET A 116 -17.27 3.22 -4.15
C MET A 116 -16.21 2.39 -4.91
N ILE A 117 -16.61 1.26 -5.50
CA ILE A 117 -15.71 0.44 -6.33
C ILE A 117 -15.25 1.21 -7.58
N SER A 118 -16.15 1.99 -8.20
CA SER A 118 -15.80 2.79 -9.36
C SER A 118 -14.75 3.86 -9.02
N ILE A 119 -14.88 4.52 -7.86
CA ILE A 119 -13.91 5.52 -7.39
C ILE A 119 -12.59 4.88 -6.99
N ALA A 120 -12.62 3.72 -6.35
CA ALA A 120 -11.42 2.95 -6.08
C ALA A 120 -10.65 2.64 -7.37
N LYS A 121 -11.35 2.23 -8.44
CA LYS A 121 -10.72 2.01 -9.76
C LYS A 121 -10.24 3.31 -10.40
N LYS A 122 -11.05 4.38 -10.38
CA LYS A 122 -10.75 5.68 -10.99
C LYS A 122 -9.42 6.23 -10.48
N TYR A 123 -9.19 6.12 -9.18
CA TYR A 123 -7.99 6.64 -8.54
C TYR A 123 -6.94 5.57 -8.25
N GLY A 124 -7.05 4.36 -8.84
CA GLY A 124 -6.02 3.33 -8.68
C GLY A 124 -5.79 2.90 -7.23
N ALA A 125 -6.85 2.71 -6.44
CA ALA A 125 -6.73 2.15 -5.10
C ALA A 125 -6.24 0.70 -5.17
N ARG A 126 -5.08 0.41 -4.58
CA ARG A 126 -4.44 -0.92 -4.61
C ARG A 126 -3.51 -1.11 -3.41
N LEU A 127 -3.13 -2.35 -3.15
CA LEU A 127 -2.04 -2.66 -2.22
C LEU A 127 -0.71 -2.23 -2.85
N GLU A 128 0.01 -1.31 -2.23
CA GLU A 128 1.25 -0.76 -2.78
C GLU A 128 2.18 -0.24 -1.67
N GLY A 129 3.47 -0.48 -1.84
CA GLY A 129 4.52 -0.11 -0.89
C GLY A 129 5.85 -0.72 -1.31
N LEU A 130 6.97 -0.23 -0.77
CA LEU A 130 8.28 -0.81 -1.09
C LEU A 130 8.42 -2.23 -0.51
N THR A 131 8.04 -2.38 0.75
CA THR A 131 7.96 -3.66 1.47
C THR A 131 6.97 -3.53 2.63
N PHE A 132 6.52 -4.65 3.18
CA PHE A 132 5.53 -4.70 4.26
C PHE A 132 6.05 -5.52 5.43
N SER A 133 5.65 -5.13 6.62
CA SER A 133 6.01 -5.89 7.82
C SER A 133 5.37 -7.29 7.83
N ARG A 134 6.01 -8.27 8.49
CA ARG A 134 5.43 -9.62 8.68
C ARG A 134 4.06 -9.59 9.32
N GLU A 135 3.78 -8.59 10.17
CA GLU A 135 2.45 -8.39 10.75
C GLU A 135 1.38 -8.15 9.68
N ILE A 136 1.64 -7.24 8.73
CA ILE A 136 0.75 -6.98 7.58
C ILE A 136 0.64 -8.22 6.71
N LEU A 137 1.78 -8.87 6.39
CA LEU A 137 1.79 -10.06 5.53
C LEU A 137 0.92 -11.19 6.11
N ARG A 138 0.98 -11.41 7.42
CA ARG A 138 0.21 -12.46 8.11
C ARG A 138 -1.30 -12.22 8.08
N GLN A 139 -1.74 -10.96 8.00
CA GLN A 139 -3.16 -10.60 7.91
C GLN A 139 -3.75 -10.85 6.51
N MET A 140 -2.91 -10.96 5.48
CA MET A 140 -3.37 -11.20 4.11
C MET A 140 -4.11 -12.54 3.98
N PRO A 141 -5.17 -12.62 3.16
CA PRO A 141 -5.86 -13.86 2.88
C PRO A 141 -5.00 -14.76 2.00
N ILE A 142 -4.78 -16.03 2.38
CA ILE A 142 -3.99 -16.94 1.54
C ILE A 142 -4.78 -17.43 0.33
N TRP A 143 -6.06 -17.72 0.52
CA TRP A 143 -6.91 -18.21 -0.56
C TRP A 143 -7.18 -17.08 -1.52
N LEU A 144 -6.92 -17.30 -2.82
CA LEU A 144 -7.11 -16.28 -3.85
C LEU A 144 -6.33 -14.98 -3.60
N HIS A 145 -5.25 -15.02 -2.82
CA HIS A 145 -4.37 -13.89 -2.55
C HIS A 145 -4.08 -13.11 -3.84
N SER A 146 -4.25 -11.78 -3.82
CA SER A 146 -4.16 -10.92 -5.01
C SER A 146 -2.84 -11.08 -5.76
N GLU A 147 -1.73 -11.21 -5.02
CA GLU A 147 -0.37 -11.28 -5.57
C GLU A 147 0.14 -12.71 -5.83
N ALA A 148 -0.62 -13.75 -5.47
CA ALA A 148 -0.13 -15.12 -5.61
C ALA A 148 -0.19 -15.62 -7.06
N LYS A 149 0.91 -16.20 -7.54
CA LYS A 149 0.94 -16.85 -8.86
C LYS A 149 0.40 -18.27 -8.74
N ASN A 150 -0.55 -18.64 -9.61
CA ASN A 150 -1.08 -20.02 -9.70
C ASN A 150 -1.78 -20.57 -8.43
N ALA A 151 -2.10 -19.76 -7.41
CA ALA A 151 -2.74 -20.25 -6.18
C ALA A 151 -4.07 -20.99 -6.42
N HIS A 152 -4.79 -20.65 -7.48
CA HIS A 152 -6.02 -21.35 -7.89
C HIS A 152 -5.80 -22.85 -8.18
N LYS A 153 -4.60 -23.25 -8.65
CA LYS A 153 -4.28 -24.66 -8.97
C LYS A 153 -4.16 -25.51 -7.71
N LEU A 154 -3.70 -24.92 -6.60
CA LEU A 154 -3.51 -25.62 -5.34
C LEU A 154 -4.79 -25.70 -4.50
N ARG A 155 -5.82 -24.90 -4.83
CA ARG A 155 -7.04 -24.78 -4.06
C ARG A 155 -7.82 -26.10 -3.91
N ASN A 156 -7.88 -26.91 -4.95
CA ASN A 156 -8.85 -28.02 -5.02
C ASN A 156 -8.34 -29.37 -4.48
N SER A 157 -7.10 -29.44 -3.99
CA SER A 157 -6.54 -30.68 -3.42
C SER A 157 -7.26 -31.13 -2.14
N LYS A 158 -7.16 -32.42 -1.79
CA LYS A 158 -7.71 -32.98 -0.53
C LYS A 158 -7.10 -32.25 0.68
N GLU A 159 -5.80 -32.00 0.63
CA GLU A 159 -5.06 -31.30 1.68
C GLU A 159 -5.52 -29.84 1.81
N SER A 160 -5.70 -29.11 0.71
CA SER A 160 -6.19 -27.73 0.75
C SER A 160 -7.63 -27.64 1.27
N ARG A 161 -8.48 -28.62 0.94
CA ARG A 161 -9.83 -28.71 1.52
C ARG A 161 -9.75 -28.94 3.04
N CYS A 162 -8.89 -29.85 3.48
CA CYS A 162 -8.64 -30.10 4.92
C CYS A 162 -8.10 -28.84 5.62
N LEU A 163 -7.17 -28.11 4.99
CA LEU A 163 -6.66 -26.84 5.54
C LEU A 163 -7.80 -25.83 5.76
N ARG A 164 -8.73 -25.70 4.82
CA ARG A 164 -9.90 -24.80 4.96
C ARG A 164 -10.94 -25.28 5.95
N GLN A 165 -11.28 -26.57 5.92
CA GLN A 165 -12.43 -27.12 6.65
C GLN A 165 -12.08 -27.49 8.09
N ASN A 166 -10.93 -28.13 8.28
CA ASN A 166 -10.56 -28.77 9.52
C ASN A 166 -9.57 -27.92 10.31
N HIS A 167 -8.60 -27.33 9.62
CA HIS A 167 -7.62 -26.43 10.23
C HIS A 167 -8.08 -24.96 10.26
N ASN A 168 -9.23 -24.64 9.66
CA ASN A 168 -9.81 -23.30 9.58
C ASN A 168 -8.83 -22.22 9.06
N VAL A 169 -7.95 -22.59 8.15
CA VAL A 169 -6.95 -21.69 7.57
C VAL A 169 -7.64 -20.66 6.68
N LYS A 170 -7.36 -19.38 6.92
CA LYS A 170 -7.87 -18.24 6.14
C LYS A 170 -6.75 -17.30 5.69
N THR A 171 -5.75 -17.08 6.54
CA THR A 171 -4.70 -16.08 6.30
C THR A 171 -3.36 -16.70 5.97
N VAL A 172 -2.43 -15.86 5.51
CA VAL A 172 -1.02 -16.21 5.33
C VAL A 172 -0.40 -16.60 6.67
N GLY A 173 -0.74 -15.92 7.77
CA GLY A 173 -0.28 -16.28 9.12
C GLY A 173 -0.75 -17.66 9.58
N ASP A 174 -1.99 -18.05 9.26
CA ASP A 174 -2.50 -19.40 9.56
C ASP A 174 -1.69 -20.49 8.86
N ILE A 175 -1.31 -20.24 7.61
CA ILE A 175 -0.48 -21.13 6.81
C ILE A 175 0.95 -21.16 7.35
N GLU A 176 1.55 -20.02 7.67
CA GLU A 176 2.87 -19.94 8.31
C GLU A 176 2.91 -20.78 9.59
N ALA A 177 1.87 -20.69 10.43
CA ALA A 177 1.71 -21.53 11.60
C ALA A 177 1.66 -23.03 11.26
N GLN A 178 0.96 -23.43 10.19
CA GLN A 178 0.98 -24.84 9.75
C GLN A 178 2.36 -25.28 9.24
N VAL A 179 3.11 -24.40 8.57
CA VAL A 179 4.48 -24.70 8.11
C VAL A 179 5.42 -24.86 9.29
N ASN A 180 5.32 -23.99 10.30
CA ASN A 180 6.15 -24.07 11.50
C ASN A 180 5.95 -25.37 12.28
N LYS A 181 4.77 -26.00 12.22
CA LYS A 181 4.54 -27.33 12.80
C LYS A 181 5.45 -28.42 12.23
N THR A 182 5.99 -28.27 11.02
CA THR A 182 6.98 -29.21 10.46
C THR A 182 8.32 -29.20 11.21
N ARG A 183 8.62 -28.12 11.94
CA ARG A 183 9.82 -27.96 12.76
C ARG A 183 9.68 -28.61 14.15
N THR A 184 8.50 -29.15 14.48
CA THR A 184 8.28 -29.85 15.75
C THR A 184 9.27 -31.02 15.88
N PRO A 185 9.92 -31.19 17.04
CA PRO A 185 10.81 -32.32 17.27
C PRO A 185 10.13 -33.67 16.94
N ARG A 186 10.89 -34.58 16.33
CA ARG A 186 10.42 -35.92 15.90
C ARG A 186 9.31 -35.90 14.83
N HIS A 187 9.09 -34.77 14.17
CA HIS A 187 8.21 -34.72 13.00
C HIS A 187 8.73 -35.63 11.88
N GLY A 188 7.83 -36.29 11.17
CA GLY A 188 8.18 -37.21 10.08
C GLY A 188 7.07 -37.30 9.05
N ARG A 189 7.45 -37.64 7.81
CA ARG A 189 6.57 -37.71 6.63
C ARG A 189 5.71 -38.99 6.61
N ARG A 190 4.92 -39.23 7.66
CA ARG A 190 4.07 -40.42 7.81
C ARG A 190 2.73 -40.07 8.46
N ARG A 191 1.68 -40.82 8.10
CA ARG A 191 0.29 -40.59 8.57
C ARG A 191 0.17 -40.62 10.10
N ASN A 192 0.85 -41.57 10.74
CA ASN A 192 0.85 -41.82 12.18
C ASN A 192 2.03 -41.12 12.90
N CYS A 193 2.53 -40.00 12.37
CA CYS A 193 3.61 -39.25 13.02
C CYS A 193 3.22 -38.89 14.46
N ARG A 194 4.04 -39.30 15.43
CA ARG A 194 3.82 -39.10 16.87
C ARG A 194 4.41 -37.78 17.41
N CYS A 195 4.69 -36.80 16.55
CA CYS A 195 5.06 -35.48 17.06
C CYS A 195 3.81 -34.76 17.58
N MET A 196 4.00 -33.90 18.59
CA MET A 196 2.92 -33.18 19.26
C MET A 196 2.00 -32.47 18.27
N ALA A 197 2.55 -31.77 17.27
CA ALA A 197 1.76 -31.05 16.29
C ALA A 197 0.91 -31.94 15.37
N CYS A 198 1.40 -33.13 14.99
CA CYS A 198 0.61 -34.08 14.20
C CYS A 198 -0.44 -34.80 15.06
N GLU A 199 -0.17 -34.99 16.35
CA GLU A 199 -1.15 -35.55 17.28
C GLU A 199 -2.31 -34.59 17.51
N ALA A 200 -2.01 -33.34 17.89
CA ALA A 200 -3.01 -32.27 18.03
C ALA A 200 -3.84 -32.09 16.75
N ALA A 201 -3.20 -32.08 15.58
CA ALA A 201 -3.92 -31.98 14.30
C ALA A 201 -4.88 -33.16 14.04
N ARG A 202 -4.58 -34.37 14.53
CA ARG A 202 -5.51 -35.51 14.40
C ARG A 202 -6.64 -35.43 15.42
N THR A 203 -6.35 -35.04 16.65
CA THR A 203 -7.31 -35.05 17.76
C THR A 203 -8.25 -33.84 17.70
N GLU A 204 -7.70 -32.65 17.48
CA GLU A 204 -8.43 -31.37 17.54
C GLU A 204 -9.00 -30.97 16.18
N ASN A 205 -8.23 -31.15 15.09
CA ASN A 205 -8.68 -30.78 13.75
C ASN A 205 -9.27 -31.96 12.97
N HIS A 206 -9.30 -33.18 13.52
CA HIS A 206 -9.74 -34.38 12.80
C HIS A 206 -9.02 -34.57 11.44
N CYS A 207 -7.74 -34.19 11.36
CA CYS A 207 -6.95 -34.31 10.12
C CYS A 207 -6.34 -35.70 9.97
N GLU A 208 -6.74 -36.47 8.96
CA GLU A 208 -6.27 -37.85 8.78
C GLU A 208 -4.74 -37.99 8.55
N ALA A 209 -4.12 -36.99 7.91
CA ALA A 209 -2.72 -37.01 7.49
C ALA A 209 -2.06 -35.62 7.62
N PRO A 210 -1.77 -35.16 8.85
CA PRO A 210 -1.30 -33.78 9.09
C PRO A 210 -0.03 -33.40 8.33
N TYR A 211 0.92 -34.33 8.19
CA TYR A 211 2.17 -34.09 7.46
C TYR A 211 1.94 -33.64 6.00
N ARG A 212 0.89 -34.13 5.34
CA ARG A 212 0.53 -33.70 3.97
C ARG A 212 -0.06 -32.30 3.97
N CYS A 213 -0.88 -31.96 4.95
CA CYS A 213 -1.44 -30.63 5.10
C CYS A 213 -0.34 -29.60 5.38
N PHE A 214 0.63 -29.92 6.24
CA PHE A 214 1.76 -29.02 6.51
C PHE A 214 2.69 -28.87 5.29
N ALA A 215 2.93 -29.96 4.54
CA ALA A 215 3.65 -29.87 3.27
C ALA A 215 2.88 -29.01 2.24
N LYS A 216 1.56 -29.19 2.13
CA LYS A 216 0.72 -28.37 1.25
C LYS A 216 0.70 -26.91 1.66
N ALA A 217 0.72 -26.62 2.96
CA ALA A 217 0.84 -25.26 3.48
C ALA A 217 2.14 -24.59 3.02
N LYS A 218 3.26 -25.33 3.03
CA LYS A 218 4.54 -24.84 2.50
C LYS A 218 4.46 -24.55 1.01
N GLU A 219 3.86 -25.43 0.22
CA GLU A 219 3.65 -25.20 -1.22
C GLU A 219 2.80 -23.94 -1.48
N LEU A 220 1.77 -23.68 -0.65
CA LEU A 220 0.96 -22.47 -0.77
C LEU A 220 1.78 -21.19 -0.53
N LEU A 221 2.62 -21.14 0.50
CA LEU A 221 3.50 -19.96 0.72
C LEU A 221 4.48 -19.74 -0.42
N GLN A 222 4.99 -20.82 -1.02
CA GLN A 222 5.90 -20.74 -2.16
C GLN A 222 5.24 -20.18 -3.43
N THR A 223 3.92 -20.03 -3.46
CA THR A 223 3.23 -19.32 -4.56
C THR A 223 3.25 -17.80 -4.42
N LEU A 224 3.59 -17.29 -3.24
CA LEU A 224 3.67 -15.87 -2.96
C LEU A 224 5.02 -15.31 -3.45
N PRO A 225 5.03 -14.13 -4.10
CA PRO A 225 6.26 -13.39 -4.32
C PRO A 225 6.98 -13.10 -3.01
N GLU A 226 8.30 -12.89 -3.05
CA GLU A 226 9.12 -12.69 -1.85
C GLU A 226 8.60 -11.54 -0.97
N LYS A 227 8.22 -10.41 -1.60
CA LYS A 227 7.61 -9.24 -0.94
C LYS A 227 6.37 -9.59 -0.09
N TRP A 228 5.67 -10.67 -0.44
CA TRP A 228 4.42 -11.10 0.20
C TRP A 228 4.58 -12.41 0.99
N ASN A 229 5.80 -12.93 1.11
CA ASN A 229 6.06 -14.19 1.78
C ASN A 229 6.74 -13.95 3.14
N PRO A 230 6.07 -14.25 4.27
CA PRO A 230 6.62 -14.04 5.60
C PRO A 230 7.71 -15.04 5.98
N LEU A 231 8.20 -15.87 5.05
CA LEU A 231 9.39 -16.70 5.24
C LEU A 231 10.62 -16.18 4.48
N SER A 232 10.45 -15.15 3.66
CA SER A 232 11.57 -14.48 2.99
C SER A 232 12.35 -13.58 3.95
N ILE A 233 13.58 -13.26 3.57
CA ILE A 233 14.37 -12.20 4.20
C ILE A 233 13.78 -10.88 3.70
N LEU A 234 13.37 -10.02 4.62
CA LEU A 234 12.71 -8.74 4.33
C LEU A 234 13.54 -7.59 4.92
N PRO A 235 13.40 -6.36 4.41
CA PRO A 235 14.10 -5.20 4.96
C PRO A 235 13.87 -4.99 6.46
N GLU A 236 12.69 -5.35 6.99
CA GLU A 236 12.40 -5.31 8.42
C GLU A 236 13.36 -6.16 9.28
N ASP A 237 14.03 -7.18 8.73
CA ASP A 237 14.99 -8.02 9.46
C ASP A 237 16.33 -7.29 9.71
N HIS A 238 16.58 -6.21 8.96
CA HIS A 238 17.81 -5.42 9.00
C HIS A 238 17.58 -3.98 9.49
N GLU A 239 16.34 -3.49 9.45
CA GLU A 239 15.97 -2.17 9.96
C GLU A 239 16.04 -2.14 11.50
N PRO A 240 16.48 -1.01 12.09
CA PRO A 240 16.48 -0.85 13.54
C PRO A 240 15.04 -0.86 14.09
N GLU A 241 14.85 -1.52 15.25
CA GLU A 241 13.56 -1.56 15.93
C GLU A 241 13.13 -0.16 16.41
N GLU A 242 14.09 0.58 16.98
CA GLU A 242 13.90 1.95 17.47
C GLU A 242 14.73 2.94 16.66
N LEU A 243 14.12 4.07 16.31
CA LEU A 243 14.83 5.23 15.81
C LEU A 243 15.21 6.10 17.00
N HIS A 244 16.49 6.16 17.33
CA HIS A 244 16.93 7.05 18.38
C HIS A 244 16.82 8.51 17.91
N PRO A 245 16.11 9.37 18.66
CA PRO A 245 16.04 10.76 18.32
C PRO A 245 17.45 11.37 18.33
N PRO A 246 17.74 12.29 17.41
CA PRO A 246 19.02 12.95 17.41
C PRO A 246 19.14 13.78 18.70
N ASP A 247 20.35 13.83 19.25
CA ASP A 247 20.69 14.55 20.49
C ASP A 247 20.83 16.05 20.19
N VAL A 248 19.76 16.64 19.64
CA VAL A 248 19.68 18.05 19.24
C VAL A 248 18.43 18.67 19.87
N ASN A 249 18.60 19.89 20.37
CA ASN A 249 17.56 20.63 21.08
C ASN A 249 16.35 20.98 20.19
N GLU A 250 16.54 21.03 18.86
CA GLU A 250 15.50 21.31 17.87
C GLU A 250 15.69 20.40 16.66
N GLY A 251 14.73 19.49 16.41
CA GLY A 251 14.77 18.58 15.27
C GLY A 251 13.71 17.48 15.36
N THR A 252 13.35 16.90 14.21
CA THR A 252 12.51 15.69 14.15
C THR A 252 13.30 14.57 13.49
N THR A 253 13.24 13.37 14.06
CA THR A 253 13.87 12.19 13.46
C THR A 253 13.17 11.83 12.16
N PHE A 254 13.92 11.77 11.07
CA PHE A 254 13.43 11.20 9.83
C PHE A 254 13.37 9.67 9.95
N ASP A 255 12.20 9.08 9.70
CA ASP A 255 12.06 7.63 9.63
C ASP A 255 12.55 7.13 8.27
N HIS A 256 13.79 6.62 8.25
CA HIS A 256 14.44 6.10 7.06
C HIS A 256 14.06 4.64 6.74
N ARG A 257 13.13 4.04 7.50
CA ARG A 257 12.68 2.67 7.24
C ARG A 257 11.80 2.64 6.00
N ILE A 258 12.00 1.64 5.16
CA ILE A 258 11.21 1.43 3.94
C ILE A 258 10.05 0.46 4.18
N THR A 259 10.08 -0.30 5.28
CA THR A 259 9.01 -1.20 5.65
C THR A 259 7.78 -0.45 6.10
N THR A 260 6.66 -0.68 5.39
CA THR A 260 5.35 -0.25 5.85
C THR A 260 4.93 -1.10 7.05
N ARG A 261 4.73 -0.45 8.19
CA ARG A 261 4.32 -1.04 9.48
C ARG A 261 2.88 -0.65 9.83
N GLY A 262 2.30 -1.34 10.80
CA GLY A 262 0.93 -1.10 11.26
C GLY A 262 -0.05 -2.15 10.74
N SER A 263 -1.24 -1.71 10.36
CA SER A 263 -2.33 -2.57 9.96
C SER A 263 -2.37 -2.81 8.45
N LEU A 264 -3.19 -3.77 8.02
CA LEU A 264 -3.41 -4.02 6.60
C LEU A 264 -4.00 -2.80 5.86
N ALA A 265 -4.67 -1.89 6.56
CA ALA A 265 -5.14 -0.62 5.97
C ALA A 265 -3.97 0.25 5.48
N ASP A 266 -2.84 0.19 6.18
CA ASP A 266 -1.64 0.99 5.89
C ASP A 266 -0.90 0.50 4.65
N ALA A 267 -1.25 -0.68 4.11
CA ALA A 267 -0.74 -1.19 2.85
C ALA A 267 -1.47 -0.66 1.61
N PHE A 268 -2.64 -0.01 1.78
CA PHE A 268 -3.37 0.55 0.65
C PHE A 268 -2.83 1.93 0.24
N ARG A 269 -2.75 2.15 -1.06
CA ARG A 269 -2.48 3.46 -1.66
C ARG A 269 -3.55 3.78 -2.69
N ILE A 270 -3.85 5.07 -2.82
CA ILE A 270 -4.73 5.64 -3.83
C ILE A 270 -3.94 6.70 -4.60
N PHE A 271 -4.49 7.16 -5.72
CA PHE A 271 -3.82 8.00 -6.71
C PHE A 271 -2.61 7.32 -7.35
N THR A 272 -2.63 5.98 -7.44
CA THR A 272 -1.56 5.22 -8.08
C THR A 272 -1.78 5.08 -9.59
N GLN A 273 -0.68 4.95 -10.33
CA GLN A 273 -0.67 4.74 -11.78
C GLN A 273 0.46 3.75 -12.14
N GLY A 274 0.41 3.17 -13.34
CA GLY A 274 1.48 2.32 -13.87
C GLY A 274 1.56 0.91 -13.25
N GLU A 275 2.68 0.24 -13.53
CA GLU A 275 2.94 -1.14 -13.11
C GLU A 275 3.21 -1.26 -11.60
N THR A 276 3.00 -2.46 -11.05
CA THR A 276 3.32 -2.80 -9.66
C THR A 276 4.61 -3.61 -9.62
N SER A 277 5.40 -3.44 -8.55
CA SER A 277 6.60 -4.23 -8.33
C SER A 277 6.48 -5.15 -7.13
N ASN A 278 6.82 -6.42 -7.35
CA ASN A 278 6.99 -7.43 -6.31
C ASN A 278 8.46 -7.67 -5.96
N ALA A 279 9.38 -6.85 -6.49
CA ALA A 279 10.77 -6.86 -6.11
C ALA A 279 10.95 -6.22 -4.72
N ILE A 280 11.83 -6.81 -3.91
CA ILE A 280 12.26 -6.22 -2.65
C ILE A 280 13.47 -5.32 -2.93
N PRO A 281 13.48 -4.06 -2.47
CA PRO A 281 14.66 -3.22 -2.58
C PRO A 281 15.84 -3.84 -1.83
N ARG A 282 17.02 -3.82 -2.46
CA ARG A 282 18.25 -4.22 -1.77
C ARG A 282 18.58 -3.15 -0.74
N THR A 283 18.33 -3.46 0.52
CA THR A 283 18.69 -2.65 1.68
C THR A 283 19.69 -3.44 2.50
N THR A 284 20.92 -3.55 1.99
CA THR A 284 22.03 -4.01 2.83
C THR A 284 22.37 -2.87 3.78
N TRP A 285 21.72 -2.86 4.94
CA TRP A 285 22.17 -2.02 6.04
C TRP A 285 23.46 -2.65 6.57
N ASP A 286 24.59 -1.95 6.49
CA ASP A 286 25.78 -2.36 7.24
C ASP A 286 25.50 -2.08 8.72
N PRO A 287 25.38 -3.10 9.58
CA PRO A 287 25.12 -2.90 11.00
C PRO A 287 26.32 -2.32 11.75
N GLN A 288 27.46 -2.08 11.10
CA GLN A 288 28.49 -1.20 11.64
C GLN A 288 28.11 0.25 11.34
N PRO A 289 27.53 1.00 12.30
CA PRO A 289 27.51 2.44 12.15
C PRO A 289 28.95 2.88 12.00
N ALA A 290 29.29 3.52 10.88
CA ALA A 290 30.38 4.46 10.90
C ALA A 290 30.04 5.40 12.06
N ASN A 291 30.83 5.36 13.13
CA ASN A 291 30.55 5.99 14.42
C ASN A 291 30.65 7.54 14.34
N THR A 292 30.51 8.09 13.14
CA THR A 292 30.69 9.48 12.77
C THR A 292 29.35 10.00 12.26
N LYS A 293 28.64 10.70 13.14
CA LYS A 293 27.60 11.62 12.70
C LYS A 293 28.28 12.75 11.96
N VAL A 294 27.83 13.04 10.74
CA VAL A 294 28.28 14.20 9.95
C VAL A 294 27.12 15.18 9.93
N GLU A 295 27.41 16.41 10.34
CA GLU A 295 26.45 17.51 10.24
C GLU A 295 26.60 18.18 8.87
N VAL A 296 25.49 18.34 8.16
CA VAL A 296 25.45 18.92 6.82
C VAL A 296 24.29 19.90 6.75
N TYR A 297 24.56 21.09 6.24
CA TYR A 297 23.58 22.13 5.98
C TYR A 297 23.19 22.09 4.50
N THR A 298 21.90 21.97 4.23
CA THR A 298 21.35 21.92 2.87
C THR A 298 20.36 23.06 2.67
N ASP A 299 20.32 23.63 1.47
CA ASP A 299 19.37 24.69 1.12
C ASP A 299 18.98 24.61 -0.36
N GLY A 300 17.70 24.82 -0.64
CA GLY A 300 17.17 25.01 -1.99
C GLY A 300 16.82 26.46 -2.22
N SER A 301 17.20 27.01 -3.38
CA SER A 301 16.80 28.37 -3.77
C SER A 301 16.23 28.41 -5.16
N CYS A 302 15.28 29.31 -5.40
CA CYS A 302 14.71 29.55 -6.72
C CYS A 302 14.44 31.04 -6.97
N GLN A 303 15.09 31.60 -7.99
CA GLN A 303 14.77 32.92 -8.51
C GLN A 303 13.57 32.84 -9.44
N HIS A 304 12.68 33.84 -9.39
CA HIS A 304 11.45 33.90 -10.19
C HIS A 304 10.57 32.65 -10.04
N ASN A 305 10.52 32.06 -8.84
CA ASN A 305 9.74 30.85 -8.56
C ASN A 305 8.27 31.01 -9.00
N GLY A 306 7.76 30.03 -9.75
CA GLY A 306 6.40 30.04 -10.29
C GLY A 306 6.24 30.71 -11.65
N SER A 307 7.33 31.12 -12.32
CA SER A 307 7.32 31.62 -13.70
C SER A 307 8.12 30.74 -14.65
N ASP A 308 7.96 30.95 -15.97
CA ASP A 308 8.75 30.27 -17.01
C ASP A 308 10.24 30.69 -17.00
N GLU A 309 10.56 31.77 -16.27
CA GLU A 309 11.92 32.26 -16.06
C GLU A 309 12.55 31.68 -14.78
N ALA A 310 11.83 30.82 -14.05
CA ALA A 310 12.29 30.26 -12.80
C ALA A 310 13.63 29.54 -12.94
N ARG A 311 14.58 29.91 -12.08
CA ARG A 311 15.96 29.38 -12.05
C ARG A 311 16.25 28.85 -10.64
N ALA A 312 16.38 27.53 -10.49
CA ALA A 312 16.62 26.90 -9.20
C ALA A 312 18.07 26.45 -9.01
N GLY A 313 18.52 26.45 -7.75
CA GLY A 313 19.80 25.93 -7.31
C GLY A 313 19.67 25.16 -5.99
N ALA A 314 20.69 24.38 -5.68
CA ALA A 314 20.81 23.60 -4.45
C ALA A 314 22.20 23.82 -3.83
N GLY A 315 22.26 23.97 -2.53
CA GLY A 315 23.48 24.14 -1.75
C GLY A 315 23.69 23.00 -0.77
N VAL A 316 24.92 22.53 -0.65
CA VAL A 316 25.36 21.58 0.38
C VAL A 316 26.60 22.17 1.05
N TYR A 317 26.56 22.29 2.38
CA TYR A 317 27.62 22.88 3.18
C TYR A 317 27.94 22.01 4.40
N TYR A 318 29.19 21.59 4.54
CA TYR A 318 29.68 20.79 5.65
C TYR A 318 30.41 21.66 6.67
N SER A 319 31.43 22.38 6.23
CA SER A 319 32.21 23.32 7.05
C SER A 319 32.98 24.30 6.16
N GLU A 320 33.59 25.33 6.75
CA GLU A 320 34.36 26.31 6.01
C GLU A 320 35.56 25.67 5.29
N GLY A 321 35.63 25.84 3.97
CA GLY A 321 36.71 25.29 3.15
C GLY A 321 36.60 23.78 2.84
N ASP A 322 35.51 23.11 3.24
CA ASP A 322 35.31 21.69 2.93
C ASP A 322 35.19 21.46 1.41
N ALA A 323 35.92 20.47 0.90
CA ALA A 323 35.92 20.13 -0.52
C ALA A 323 34.60 19.49 -1.00
N LEU A 324 33.77 18.99 -0.07
CA LEU A 324 32.44 18.46 -0.35
C LEU A 324 31.37 19.55 -0.43
N ASN A 325 31.69 20.81 -0.11
CA ASN A 325 30.76 21.92 -0.29
C ASN A 325 30.39 22.08 -1.77
N LYS A 326 29.10 22.19 -2.06
CA LYS A 326 28.59 22.23 -3.44
C LYS A 326 27.54 23.31 -3.62
N ALA A 327 27.60 23.96 -4.78
CA ALA A 327 26.53 24.77 -5.34
C ALA A 327 26.12 24.15 -6.67
N ILE A 328 24.89 23.63 -6.74
CA ILE A 328 24.40 22.82 -7.85
C ILE A 328 23.32 23.60 -8.57
N ARG A 329 23.47 23.74 -9.89
CA ARG A 329 22.40 24.24 -10.75
C ARG A 329 21.40 23.11 -11.03
N ILE A 330 20.11 23.34 -10.77
CA ILE A 330 19.09 22.35 -11.09
C ILE A 330 18.99 22.19 -12.61
N PRO A 331 19.13 20.97 -13.16
CA PRO A 331 19.02 20.73 -14.59
C PRO A 331 17.68 21.20 -15.17
N GLU A 332 17.69 21.73 -16.40
CA GLU A 332 16.50 22.32 -17.05
C GLU A 332 15.38 21.30 -17.32
N TYR A 333 15.71 20.00 -17.38
CA TYR A 333 14.72 18.94 -17.54
C TYR A 333 13.92 18.65 -16.25
N LEU A 334 14.39 19.16 -15.10
CA LEU A 334 13.66 19.10 -13.83
C LEU A 334 12.89 20.42 -13.60
N PRO A 335 11.74 20.37 -12.90
CA PRO A 335 11.01 21.57 -12.52
C PRO A 335 11.91 22.54 -11.75
N GLN A 336 12.02 23.77 -12.25
CA GLN A 336 12.81 24.83 -11.62
C GLN A 336 12.01 25.45 -10.46
N THR A 337 12.02 24.80 -9.31
CA THR A 337 11.27 25.25 -8.13
C THR A 337 12.14 25.21 -6.89
N ASN A 338 11.72 25.94 -5.84
CA ASN A 338 12.40 25.88 -4.56
C ASN A 338 12.47 24.45 -4.00
N GLN A 339 11.34 23.73 -4.10
CA GLN A 339 11.21 22.36 -3.59
C GLN A 339 12.14 21.37 -4.31
N THR A 340 12.34 21.55 -5.62
CA THR A 340 13.32 20.75 -6.36
C THR A 340 14.73 21.01 -5.85
N GLY A 341 15.06 22.27 -5.55
CA GLY A 341 16.34 22.66 -4.95
C GLY A 341 16.60 21.90 -3.66
N GLU A 342 15.66 21.97 -2.72
CA GLU A 342 15.74 21.31 -1.39
C GLU A 342 15.94 19.79 -1.49
N ILE A 343 15.19 19.13 -2.37
CA ILE A 343 15.28 17.67 -2.55
C ILE A 343 16.65 17.30 -3.13
N ILE A 344 17.15 18.07 -4.09
CA ILE A 344 18.44 17.80 -4.74
C ILE A 344 19.59 18.05 -3.77
N SER A 345 19.54 19.08 -2.92
CA SER A 345 20.57 19.30 -1.89
C SER A 345 20.61 18.15 -0.88
N ILE A 346 19.46 17.69 -0.37
CA ILE A 346 19.40 16.55 0.56
C ILE A 346 19.90 15.27 -0.11
N THR A 347 19.46 15.01 -1.34
CA THR A 347 19.88 13.81 -2.09
C THR A 347 21.39 13.81 -2.34
N THR A 348 21.96 14.96 -2.68
CA THR A 348 23.40 15.10 -2.90
C THR A 348 24.19 14.90 -1.62
N ALA A 349 23.76 15.53 -0.51
CA ALA A 349 24.39 15.36 0.79
C ALA A 349 24.37 13.88 1.22
N ALA A 350 23.24 13.19 1.06
CA ALA A 350 23.13 11.77 1.37
C ALA A 350 24.03 10.89 0.50
N ALA A 351 24.20 11.23 -0.78
CA ALA A 351 25.06 10.51 -1.71
C ALA A 351 26.56 10.68 -1.39
N ASP A 352 26.96 11.87 -0.91
CA ASP A 352 28.36 12.17 -0.57
C ASP A 352 28.87 11.41 0.65
N VAL A 353 27.96 11.07 1.57
CA VAL A 353 28.28 10.35 2.80
C VAL A 353 28.02 8.85 2.71
N ASP A 354 27.51 8.35 1.58
CA ASP A 354 27.31 6.91 1.36
C ASP A 354 28.65 6.26 0.93
N PRO A 355 29.26 5.41 1.77
CA PRO A 355 30.53 4.75 1.45
C PRO A 355 30.43 3.80 0.25
N ASN A 356 29.21 3.44 -0.20
CA ASN A 356 28.98 2.58 -1.35
C ASN A 356 28.63 3.36 -2.63
N HIS A 357 28.51 4.68 -2.57
CA HIS A 357 28.20 5.52 -3.73
C HIS A 357 29.48 6.01 -4.41
N SER A 358 30.11 5.12 -5.18
CA SER A 358 31.09 5.53 -6.20
C SER A 358 30.33 5.92 -7.46
N LEU A 359 30.45 7.17 -7.90
CA LEU A 359 29.94 7.67 -9.18
C LEU A 359 30.43 6.87 -10.39
#